data_AF-A0A7K9YKQ9-F1
#
_entry.id   AF-A0A7K9YKQ9-F1
#
_cell.length_a   1.000
_cell.length_b   1.000
_cell.length_c   1.000
_cell.angle_alpha   90.00
_cell.angle_beta   90.00
_cell.angle_gamma   90.00
#
_symmetry.space_group_name_H-M   'P 1'
#
loop_
_entity.id
_entity.type
_entity.pdbx_description
1 polymer ?
#
loop_
_entity_poly.entity_id
_entity_poly.type
_entity_poly.pdbx_seq_one_letter_code
_entity_poly.pdbx_strand_id
1 'polypeptide(L)'
;SQGDDSLSVITCESDAELKLKKKIFHKPPKSPRSPYSSSTQLYPKKAALWRSLQGTGDARFESAAMKSPKQMWLGSLKQGMSHSLKSDVDMGRMRAGISSSTPEYLKEALGMKKPKHSRSSSNGYIPGTPDYKEKEDMYDEIIELKKTIQAQKNEGNLMKTKLRRLEEENNRKDKQIEQLLDPSRVTASLEQVVNGLKQKICKLEQQCKEKDNTINKFQSDMKTTNLEEIRIAMETYCEEVQLTRLSACVLERKFVDAEGRDTQKRLKALNAAVLRLSRNVKELQNENRCLKADLDHVLSSSPASSKKKNYSEWSRQRLMRRILDLEKVSV
;
A
#
# COMPACT_ATOMS: atom_id res chain seq x y z
N SER A 1 -43.18 50.23 -31.65
CA SER A 1 -42.88 51.65 -31.89
C SER A 1 -41.99 52.17 -30.78
N GLN A 2 -40.82 52.72 -31.17
CA GLN A 2 -39.85 53.54 -30.40
C GLN A 2 -39.33 52.95 -29.08
N GLY A 3 -38.03 52.72 -28.86
CA GLY A 3 -36.83 53.51 -29.20
C GLY A 3 -36.08 53.73 -27.87
N ASP A 4 -34.77 53.83 -27.71
CA ASP A 4 -33.60 53.71 -28.58
C ASP A 4 -32.41 53.26 -27.73
N ASP A 5 -31.43 52.67 -28.40
CA ASP A 5 -30.06 52.47 -27.95
C ASP A 5 -29.36 53.79 -27.60
N SER A 6 -28.42 53.75 -26.65
CA SER A 6 -27.27 54.67 -26.63
C SER A 6 -26.09 54.06 -25.88
N LEU A 7 -25.16 53.53 -26.68
CA LEU A 7 -23.77 53.24 -26.32
C LEU A 7 -23.03 54.55 -26.01
N SER A 8 -22.12 54.52 -25.05
CA SER A 8 -21.04 55.53 -24.98
C SER A 8 -19.75 54.88 -24.50
N VAL A 9 -18.88 54.69 -25.49
CA VAL A 9 -17.43 54.48 -25.37
C VAL A 9 -16.79 55.79 -24.98
N ILE A 10 -15.96 55.80 -23.92
CA ILE A 10 -14.93 56.81 -23.74
C ILE A 10 -13.67 56.10 -23.23
N THR A 11 -12.70 55.95 -24.12
CA THR A 11 -11.27 55.79 -23.84
C THR A 11 -10.71 57.12 -23.38
N CYS A 12 -9.85 57.14 -22.34
CA CYS A 12 -8.63 57.94 -22.26
C CYS A 12 -7.83 57.61 -20.98
N GLU A 13 -6.70 56.98 -21.25
CA GLU A 13 -5.39 56.97 -20.60
C GLU A 13 -5.03 58.27 -19.83
N SER A 14 -4.49 58.14 -18.60
CA SER A 14 -3.11 58.52 -18.24
C SER A 14 -2.86 58.62 -16.73
N ASP A 15 -1.68 58.08 -16.43
CA ASP A 15 -0.86 58.00 -15.22
C ASP A 15 -0.60 59.32 -14.47
N ALA A 16 -0.59 59.29 -13.13
CA ALA A 16 0.19 60.21 -12.29
C ALA A 16 0.26 59.75 -10.81
N GLU A 17 1.46 59.30 -10.44
CA GLU A 17 2.18 59.62 -9.20
C GLU A 17 1.72 59.13 -7.82
N LEU A 18 2.53 58.18 -7.35
CA LEU A 18 2.73 57.64 -6.01
C LEU A 18 2.89 58.70 -4.91
N LYS A 19 2.02 58.70 -3.90
CA LYS A 19 2.35 59.16 -2.52
C LYS A 19 1.73 58.28 -1.44
N LEU A 20 2.37 57.14 -1.18
CA LEU A 20 2.07 56.30 -0.01
C LEU A 20 2.71 56.92 1.24
N LYS A 21 1.89 57.55 2.11
CA LYS A 21 2.33 58.00 3.44
C LYS A 21 2.67 56.78 4.31
N LYS A 22 3.94 56.65 4.68
CA LYS A 22 4.47 55.63 5.61
C LYS A 22 3.83 55.79 7.00
N LYS A 23 2.94 54.87 7.38
CA LYS A 23 2.50 54.67 8.77
C LYS A 23 3.55 53.79 9.47
N ILE A 24 4.30 54.36 10.41
CA ILE A 24 5.24 53.64 11.25
C ILE A 24 4.44 52.82 12.26
N PHE A 25 4.43 51.49 12.11
CA PHE A 25 3.92 50.58 13.14
C PHE A 25 5.08 50.22 14.08
N HIS A 26 5.04 50.75 15.29
CA HIS A 26 5.91 50.29 16.38
C HIS A 26 5.49 48.86 16.79
N LYS A 27 6.44 47.92 16.78
CA LYS A 27 6.25 46.56 17.30
C LYS A 27 6.27 46.59 18.83
N PRO A 28 5.40 45.85 19.54
CA PRO A 28 5.49 45.74 21.00
C PRO A 28 6.76 44.97 21.43
N PRO A 29 7.31 45.22 22.63
CA PRO A 29 8.49 44.53 23.13
C PRO A 29 8.25 43.04 23.32
N LYS A 30 9.30 42.23 23.10
CA LYS A 30 9.25 40.76 23.19
C LYS A 30 9.17 40.31 24.67
N SER A 31 8.16 39.51 24.98
CA SER A 31 8.03 38.79 26.26
C SER A 31 9.23 37.86 26.52
N PRO A 32 9.65 37.65 27.79
CA PRO A 32 10.65 36.65 28.13
C PRO A 32 10.16 35.24 27.76
N ARG A 33 11.09 34.44 27.24
CA ARG A 33 10.89 33.09 26.69
C ARG A 33 10.68 32.08 27.81
N SER A 34 9.64 31.24 27.74
CA SER A 34 9.43 30.12 28.67
C SER A 34 10.44 28.98 28.41
N PRO A 35 10.83 28.21 29.44
CA PRO A 35 11.93 27.25 29.35
C PRO A 35 11.60 25.92 28.66
N TYR A 36 10.42 25.75 28.05
CA TYR A 36 9.99 24.48 27.43
C TYR A 36 9.85 24.54 25.90
N SER A 37 10.53 25.45 25.21
CA SER A 37 10.43 25.53 23.74
C SER A 37 11.77 25.76 23.05
N SER A 38 12.44 24.64 22.80
CA SER A 38 13.54 24.42 21.84
C SER A 38 13.33 23.00 21.30
N SER A 39 13.44 22.62 20.04
CA SER A 39 13.99 23.25 18.85
C SER A 39 13.50 22.43 17.66
N THR A 40 12.99 23.08 16.62
CA THR A 40 12.79 22.47 15.29
C THR A 40 13.74 23.18 14.35
N GLN A 41 14.83 22.52 13.91
CA GLN A 41 15.55 22.70 12.63
C GLN A 41 16.50 21.49 12.46
N LEU A 42 16.19 20.59 11.53
CA LEU A 42 16.72 20.49 10.14
C LEU A 42 18.08 19.78 10.04
N TYR A 43 18.07 18.56 9.49
CA TYR A 43 18.85 18.05 8.33
C TYR A 43 18.63 16.52 8.16
N PRO A 44 18.92 15.90 6.99
CA PRO A 44 18.10 14.87 6.39
C PRO A 44 18.83 13.52 6.31
N LYS A 45 18.17 12.52 5.71
CA LYS A 45 18.76 11.30 5.12
C LYS A 45 19.10 10.18 6.12
N LYS A 46 18.23 9.16 6.15
CA LYS A 46 18.52 7.80 5.66
C LYS A 46 17.24 6.96 5.65
N ALA A 47 16.90 6.47 4.46
CA ALA A 47 15.88 5.46 4.25
C ALA A 47 16.31 4.16 4.96
N ALA A 48 15.46 3.65 5.86
CA ALA A 48 15.59 2.29 6.35
C ALA A 48 14.78 1.38 5.42
N LEU A 49 15.53 0.53 4.73
CA LEU A 49 15.09 -0.51 3.83
C LEU A 49 14.08 -1.44 4.51
N TRP A 50 13.01 -1.71 3.77
CA TRP A 50 12.17 -2.88 3.95
C TRP A 50 13.06 -4.13 4.00
N ARG A 51 12.95 -4.91 5.07
CA ARG A 51 13.42 -6.29 5.09
C ARG A 51 12.24 -7.17 5.49
N SER A 52 11.68 -7.82 4.48
CA SER A 52 10.88 -9.03 4.64
C SER A 52 11.74 -10.09 5.33
N LEU A 53 11.20 -10.73 6.36
CA LEU A 53 11.66 -12.05 6.77
C LEU A 53 10.44 -12.91 7.07
N GLN A 54 10.14 -13.77 6.10
CA GLN A 54 9.26 -14.91 6.24
C GLN A 54 9.93 -15.91 7.21
N GLY A 55 9.25 -16.25 8.30
CA GLY A 55 9.76 -17.17 9.30
C GLY A 55 8.68 -17.53 10.32
N THR A 56 8.07 -18.68 10.12
CA THR A 56 7.05 -19.36 10.92
C THR A 56 7.37 -19.38 12.42
N GLY A 57 6.40 -19.04 13.27
CA GLY A 57 6.51 -19.20 14.73
C GLY A 57 5.38 -18.50 15.49
N ASP A 58 4.49 -19.33 16.03
CA ASP A 58 3.29 -19.05 16.83
C ASP A 58 3.41 -17.91 17.87
N ALA A 59 2.46 -16.96 17.85
CA ALA A 59 2.20 -16.05 18.97
C ALA A 59 0.73 -15.62 18.97
N ARG A 60 0.01 -16.06 20.01
CA ARG A 60 -1.38 -15.70 20.32
C ARG A 60 -1.60 -14.18 20.28
N PHE A 61 -2.41 -13.72 19.34
CA PHE A 61 -3.05 -12.41 19.41
C PHE A 61 -4.27 -12.51 20.31
N GLU A 62 -4.10 -12.19 21.60
CA GLU A 62 -5.24 -11.99 22.49
C GLU A 62 -5.81 -10.58 22.23
N SER A 63 -7.02 -10.53 21.67
CA SER A 63 -7.79 -9.32 21.47
C SER A 63 -8.08 -8.64 22.81
N ALA A 64 -7.35 -7.57 23.13
CA ALA A 64 -7.78 -6.61 24.13
C ALA A 64 -9.04 -5.90 23.61
N ALA A 65 -10.20 -6.44 23.97
CA ALA A 65 -11.50 -5.90 23.64
C ALA A 65 -11.58 -4.39 23.91
N MET A 66 -12.01 -3.64 22.90
CA MET A 66 -12.34 -2.22 22.98
C MET A 66 -13.32 -1.97 24.13
N LYS A 67 -12.82 -1.48 25.27
CA LYS A 67 -13.66 -1.05 26.38
C LYS A 67 -14.27 0.30 26.02
N SER A 68 -15.59 0.39 25.98
CA SER A 68 -16.26 1.67 25.71
C SER A 68 -15.98 2.65 26.87
N PRO A 69 -15.92 3.96 26.61
CA PRO A 69 -15.67 4.96 27.65
C PRO A 69 -16.61 4.85 28.87
N LYS A 70 -17.87 4.41 28.66
CA LYS A 70 -18.84 4.17 29.74
C LYS A 70 -18.39 3.08 30.72
N GLN A 71 -17.65 2.08 30.25
CA GLN A 71 -17.14 0.97 31.06
C GLN A 71 -15.91 1.37 31.89
N MET A 72 -15.11 2.33 31.40
CA MET A 72 -14.00 2.91 32.17
C MET A 72 -14.50 3.77 33.34
N TRP A 73 -15.57 4.54 33.14
CA TRP A 73 -16.17 5.36 34.20
C TRP A 73 -16.73 4.53 35.36
N LEU A 74 -17.40 3.41 35.07
CA LEU A 74 -17.94 2.51 36.10
C LEU A 74 -16.86 1.82 36.94
N GLY A 75 -15.66 1.59 36.38
CA GLY A 75 -14.52 1.04 37.10
C GLY A 75 -13.92 2.03 38.11
N SER A 76 -13.92 3.32 37.79
CA SER A 76 -13.28 4.35 38.62
C SER A 76 -14.10 4.74 39.85
N LEU A 77 -15.43 4.54 39.84
CA LEU A 77 -16.31 4.85 40.97
C LEU A 77 -16.12 3.89 42.15
N LYS A 78 -15.63 2.67 41.91
CA LYS A 78 -15.40 1.68 42.98
C LYS A 78 -14.08 1.87 43.75
N GLN A 79 -13.23 2.80 43.34
CA GLN A 79 -11.87 2.94 43.87
C GLN A 79 -11.55 4.36 44.37
N GLY A 80 -12.54 5.04 44.97
CA GLY A 80 -12.37 6.42 45.42
C GLY A 80 -13.34 6.84 46.52
N MET A 81 -13.41 6.11 47.64
CA MET A 81 -14.13 6.54 48.85
C MET A 81 -13.35 6.24 50.14
N SER A 82 -12.03 6.39 50.14
CA SER A 82 -11.19 6.26 51.34
C SER A 82 -10.31 7.49 51.56
N HIS A 83 -10.96 8.64 51.71
CA HIS A 83 -10.35 9.80 52.35
C HIS A 83 -11.24 10.16 53.54
N SER A 84 -11.04 9.42 54.64
CA SER A 84 -11.52 9.83 55.95
C SER A 84 -10.86 11.17 56.27
N LEU A 85 -11.60 12.27 56.09
CA LEU A 85 -11.20 13.56 56.64
C LEU A 85 -11.17 13.39 58.15
N LYS A 86 -9.96 13.37 58.71
CA LYS A 86 -9.71 13.54 60.13
C LYS A 86 -10.34 14.86 60.58
N SER A 87 -11.55 14.81 61.11
CA SER A 87 -12.06 15.85 61.99
C SER A 87 -11.55 15.54 63.39
N ASP A 88 -10.44 16.17 63.75
CA ASP A 88 -9.98 16.29 65.12
C ASP A 88 -10.92 17.28 65.83
N VAL A 89 -12.12 16.82 66.18
CA VAL A 89 -13.01 17.53 67.09
C VAL A 89 -12.80 16.89 68.44
N ASP A 90 -12.04 17.61 69.25
CA ASP A 90 -11.84 17.45 70.69
C ASP A 90 -13.11 16.96 71.39
N MET A 91 -13.24 15.64 71.52
CA MET A 91 -14.22 14.97 72.38
C MET A 91 -13.70 14.90 73.83
N GLY A 92 -12.90 15.88 74.25
CA GLY A 92 -12.25 15.95 75.55
C GLY A 92 -13.11 16.48 76.70
N ARG A 93 -14.33 16.98 76.44
CA ARG A 93 -15.19 17.57 77.49
C ARG A 93 -16.65 17.12 77.49
N MET A 94 -16.93 15.89 77.07
CA MET A 94 -18.24 15.24 77.33
C MET A 94 -18.19 14.23 78.49
N ARG A 95 -17.13 14.28 79.31
CA ARG A 95 -16.96 13.43 80.50
C ARG A 95 -17.36 14.16 81.79
N ALA A 96 -18.53 14.77 81.80
CA ALA A 96 -19.19 15.21 83.03
C ALA A 96 -20.69 14.92 82.91
N GLY A 97 -21.13 13.87 83.61
CA GLY A 97 -22.54 13.58 83.83
C GLY A 97 -23.26 12.88 82.69
N ILE A 98 -23.00 11.57 82.50
CA ILE A 98 -24.10 10.69 82.08
C ILE A 98 -25.15 10.86 83.18
N SER A 99 -26.17 11.67 82.89
CA SER A 99 -27.27 11.94 83.80
C SER A 99 -27.98 10.61 84.01
N SER A 100 -27.58 9.90 85.07
CA SER A 100 -28.40 8.81 85.54
C SER A 100 -29.74 9.40 85.91
N SER A 101 -30.81 8.91 85.28
CA SER A 101 -32.18 9.37 85.49
C SER A 101 -32.59 9.45 86.96
N THR A 102 -31.89 8.75 87.85
CA THR A 102 -32.03 8.84 89.31
C THR A 102 -31.00 9.82 89.88
N PRO A 103 -31.42 10.94 90.48
CA PRO A 103 -30.57 11.90 91.19
C PRO A 103 -29.62 11.26 92.20
N GLU A 104 -28.45 11.86 92.42
CA GLU A 104 -27.41 11.29 93.30
C GLU A 104 -27.89 11.05 94.75
N TYR A 105 -28.70 11.96 95.30
CA TYR A 105 -29.25 11.82 96.65
C TYR A 105 -30.21 10.62 96.78
N LEU A 106 -31.02 10.34 95.74
CA LEU A 106 -31.92 9.18 95.72
C LEU A 106 -31.15 7.87 95.60
N LYS A 107 -30.03 7.87 94.87
CA LYS A 107 -29.17 6.69 94.78
C LYS A 107 -28.55 6.30 96.12
N GLU A 108 -28.25 7.28 96.98
CA GLU A 108 -27.74 7.03 98.32
C GLU A 108 -28.85 6.57 99.29
N ALA A 109 -30.04 7.18 99.22
CA ALA A 109 -31.20 6.80 100.04
C ALA A 109 -31.67 5.36 99.77
N LEU A 110 -31.66 4.94 98.51
CA LEU A 110 -32.07 3.60 98.08
C LEU A 110 -30.96 2.55 98.25
N GLY A 111 -29.81 2.91 98.82
CA GLY A 111 -28.67 2.00 99.02
C GLY A 111 -27.96 1.57 97.73
N MET A 112 -28.27 2.20 96.59
CA MET A 112 -27.72 1.89 95.27
C MET A 112 -26.27 2.37 95.10
N LYS A 113 -25.79 3.28 95.97
CA LYS A 113 -24.42 3.81 96.00
C LYS A 113 -23.97 3.98 97.45
N LYS A 114 -22.73 3.59 97.78
CA LYS A 114 -22.16 3.76 99.14
C LYS A 114 -21.85 5.24 99.41
N PRO A 115 -22.16 5.77 100.61
CA PRO A 115 -21.80 7.14 100.98
C PRO A 115 -20.29 7.37 100.87
N LYS A 116 -19.87 8.50 100.30
CA LYS A 116 -18.45 8.79 100.02
C LYS A 116 -17.66 9.33 101.23
N HIS A 117 -18.31 9.66 102.34
CA HIS A 117 -17.65 10.18 103.54
C HIS A 117 -17.99 9.33 104.77
N SER A 118 -16.96 8.94 105.53
CA SER A 118 -17.09 8.19 106.78
C SER A 118 -17.77 9.03 107.85
N ARG A 119 -18.71 8.40 108.55
CA ARG A 119 -19.66 9.01 109.49
C ARG A 119 -18.94 9.46 110.77
N SER A 120 -18.76 10.76 110.97
CA SER A 120 -18.49 11.31 112.30
C SER A 120 -19.83 11.54 113.02
N SER A 121 -20.01 10.91 114.19
CA SER A 121 -21.26 10.91 114.96
C SER A 121 -21.67 12.27 115.56
N SER A 122 -20.92 13.35 115.27
CA SER A 122 -21.10 14.67 115.87
C SER A 122 -21.95 15.64 115.02
N ASN A 123 -22.26 15.32 113.76
CA ASN A 123 -23.08 16.19 112.91
C ASN A 123 -24.12 15.36 112.17
N GLY A 124 -25.40 15.65 112.40
CA GLY A 124 -26.56 14.81 112.05
C GLY A 124 -26.87 14.69 110.55
N TYR A 125 -25.97 14.11 109.76
CA TYR A 125 -26.20 13.82 108.35
C TYR A 125 -27.17 12.64 108.16
N ILE A 126 -28.27 12.89 107.44
CA ILE A 126 -29.31 11.90 107.11
C ILE A 126 -29.14 11.48 105.64
N PRO A 127 -28.82 10.20 105.36
CA PRO A 127 -28.72 9.68 103.99
C PRO A 127 -30.00 9.95 103.18
N GLY A 128 -29.84 10.50 101.97
CA GLY A 128 -30.97 10.91 101.12
C GLY A 128 -31.36 12.38 101.24
N THR A 129 -30.73 13.14 102.13
CA THR A 129 -30.86 14.60 102.16
C THR A 129 -29.97 15.19 101.08
N PRO A 130 -30.50 15.95 100.10
CA PRO A 130 -29.66 16.60 99.10
C PRO A 130 -28.69 17.54 99.78
N ASP A 131 -27.40 17.39 99.47
CA ASP A 131 -26.39 18.37 99.82
C ASP A 131 -26.58 19.57 98.90
N TYR A 132 -27.47 20.47 99.33
CA TYR A 132 -27.74 21.70 98.61
C TYR A 132 -26.50 22.57 98.68
N LYS A 133 -26.04 23.04 97.51
CA LYS A 133 -25.00 24.06 97.44
C LYS A 133 -25.42 25.30 98.23
N GLU A 134 -24.44 26.08 98.70
CA GLU A 134 -24.72 27.35 99.36
C GLU A 134 -25.58 28.23 98.44
N LYS A 135 -26.40 29.09 99.04
CA LYS A 135 -27.37 29.90 98.30
C LYS A 135 -26.68 30.78 97.25
N GLU A 136 -25.50 31.29 97.56
CA GLU A 136 -24.62 32.10 96.73
C GLU A 136 -24.13 31.31 95.50
N ASP A 137 -23.59 30.11 95.70
CA ASP A 137 -23.13 29.22 94.62
C ASP A 137 -24.26 28.84 93.65
N MET A 138 -25.48 28.65 94.16
CA MET A 138 -26.64 28.36 93.31
C MET A 138 -26.99 29.55 92.40
N TYR A 139 -26.86 30.79 92.89
CA TYR A 139 -27.10 31.97 92.05
C TYR A 139 -26.05 32.12 90.97
N ASP A 140 -24.77 31.88 91.29
CA ASP A 140 -23.68 31.93 90.32
C ASP A 140 -23.85 30.86 89.22
N GLU A 141 -24.21 29.63 89.58
CA GLU A 141 -24.51 28.57 88.62
C GLU A 141 -25.71 28.94 87.72
N ILE A 142 -26.78 29.53 88.28
CA ILE A 142 -27.91 30.02 87.49
C ILE A 142 -27.46 31.11 86.49
N ILE A 143 -26.55 32.00 86.90
CA ILE A 143 -26.01 33.05 86.03
C ILE A 143 -25.15 32.43 84.91
N GLU A 144 -24.28 31.47 85.24
CA GLU A 144 -23.46 30.74 84.27
C GLU A 144 -24.29 29.92 83.28
N LEU A 145 -25.31 29.21 83.76
CA LEU A 145 -26.24 28.47 82.91
C LEU A 145 -27.01 29.42 81.98
N LYS A 146 -27.47 30.57 82.48
CA LYS A 146 -28.10 31.60 81.62
C LYS A 146 -27.15 32.10 80.55
N LYS A 147 -25.89 32.39 80.89
CA LYS A 147 -24.85 32.79 79.93
C LYS A 147 -24.61 31.70 78.89
N THR A 148 -24.55 30.44 79.30
CA THR A 148 -24.33 29.29 78.41
C THR A 148 -25.51 29.07 77.46
N ILE A 149 -26.75 29.13 77.98
CA ILE A 149 -27.97 29.05 77.16
C ILE A 149 -27.99 30.18 76.13
N GLN A 150 -27.64 31.41 76.54
CA GLN A 150 -27.58 32.55 75.63
C GLN A 150 -26.49 32.37 74.56
N ALA A 151 -25.31 31.88 74.95
CA ALA A 151 -24.22 31.58 74.02
C ALA A 151 -24.64 30.50 72.99
N GLN A 152 -25.24 29.40 73.44
CA GLN A 152 -25.75 28.33 72.57
C GLN A 152 -26.87 28.83 71.65
N LYS A 153 -27.77 29.70 72.14
CA LYS A 153 -28.79 30.32 71.30
C LYS A 153 -28.18 31.18 70.19
N ASN A 154 -27.15 31.96 70.51
CA ASN A 154 -26.42 32.76 69.53
C ASN A 154 -25.68 31.89 68.50
N GLU A 155 -25.04 30.81 68.95
CA GLU A 155 -24.39 29.83 68.07
C GLU A 155 -25.41 29.15 67.14
N GLY A 156 -26.56 28.73 67.66
CA GLY A 156 -27.66 28.17 66.87
C GLY A 156 -28.14 29.13 65.78
N ASN A 157 -28.26 30.43 66.08
CA ASN A 157 -28.62 31.46 65.11
C ASN A 157 -27.53 31.63 64.02
N LEU A 158 -26.25 31.57 64.40
CA LEU A 158 -25.14 31.62 63.46
C LEU A 158 -25.15 30.41 62.52
N MET A 159 -25.30 29.20 63.06
CA MET A 159 -25.36 27.96 62.28
C MET A 159 -26.56 27.96 61.34
N LYS A 160 -27.74 28.38 61.81
CA LYS A 160 -28.94 28.54 60.96
C LYS A 160 -28.66 29.45 59.74
N THR A 161 -27.94 30.54 59.95
CA THR A 161 -27.58 31.45 58.87
C THR A 161 -26.55 30.85 57.90
N LYS A 162 -25.54 30.14 58.42
CA LYS A 162 -24.55 29.43 57.58
C LYS A 162 -25.22 28.36 56.72
N LEU A 163 -26.13 27.58 57.31
CA LEU A 163 -26.87 26.52 56.63
C LEU A 163 -27.69 27.09 55.47
N ARG A 164 -28.46 28.17 55.72
CA ARG A 164 -29.22 28.86 54.67
C ARG A 164 -28.34 29.32 53.50
N ARG A 165 -27.17 29.92 53.77
CA ARG A 165 -26.26 30.37 52.70
C ARG A 165 -25.74 29.20 51.86
N LEU A 166 -25.32 28.12 52.52
CA LEU A 166 -24.82 26.92 51.84
C LEU A 166 -25.92 26.25 51.01
N GLU A 167 -27.15 26.18 51.53
CA GLU A 167 -28.30 25.65 50.82
C GLU A 167 -28.64 26.48 49.58
N GLU A 168 -28.59 27.81 49.66
CA GLU A 168 -28.75 28.68 48.49
C GLU A 168 -27.62 28.50 47.46
N GLU A 169 -26.37 28.31 47.89
CA GLU A 169 -25.25 28.02 46.98
C GLU A 169 -25.42 26.66 46.31
N ASN A 170 -25.83 25.63 47.07
CA ASN A 170 -26.10 24.30 46.55
C ASN A 170 -27.21 24.35 45.50
N ASN A 171 -28.32 25.03 45.80
CA ASN A 171 -29.41 25.24 44.86
C ASN A 171 -28.97 25.97 43.58
N ARG A 172 -27.97 26.87 43.65
CA ARG A 172 -27.40 27.51 42.44
C ARG A 172 -26.57 26.51 41.63
N LYS A 173 -25.76 25.67 42.29
CA LYS A 173 -24.96 24.63 41.62
C LYS A 173 -25.86 23.55 41.01
N ASP A 174 -26.90 23.12 41.70
CA ASP A 174 -27.88 22.14 41.21
C ASP A 174 -28.55 22.63 39.92
N LYS A 175 -28.97 23.91 39.88
CA LYS A 175 -29.50 24.52 38.64
C LYS A 175 -28.49 24.57 37.49
N GLN A 176 -27.21 24.79 37.77
CA GLN A 176 -26.16 24.73 36.74
C GLN A 176 -25.96 23.31 36.22
N ILE A 177 -26.00 22.32 37.11
CA ILE A 177 -25.93 20.91 36.75
C ILE A 177 -27.13 20.54 35.86
N GLU A 178 -28.35 20.91 36.25
CA GLU A 178 -29.54 20.70 35.43
C GLU A 178 -29.43 21.34 34.04
N GLN A 179 -28.91 22.57 33.95
CA GLN A 179 -28.72 23.26 32.67
C GLN A 179 -27.69 22.57 31.77
N LEU A 180 -26.61 22.02 32.34
CA LEU A 180 -25.60 21.28 31.58
C LEU A 180 -26.08 19.89 31.16
N LEU A 181 -26.94 19.28 31.98
CA LEU A 181 -27.55 17.99 31.71
C LEU A 181 -28.80 18.09 30.83
N ASP A 182 -29.26 19.32 30.52
CA ASP A 182 -30.37 19.57 29.60
C ASP A 182 -30.15 18.79 28.29
N PRO A 183 -30.96 17.74 28.05
CA PRO A 183 -30.76 16.85 26.92
C PRO A 183 -30.76 17.60 25.59
N SER A 184 -31.50 18.70 25.48
CA SER A 184 -31.58 19.50 24.25
C SER A 184 -30.24 20.13 23.87
N ARG A 185 -29.47 20.62 24.86
CA ARG A 185 -28.15 21.23 24.64
C ARG A 185 -27.09 20.21 24.30
N VAL A 186 -27.11 19.07 24.99
CA VAL A 186 -26.18 17.96 24.75
C VAL A 186 -26.44 17.32 23.40
N THR A 187 -27.71 17.07 23.05
CA THR A 187 -28.08 16.50 21.74
C THR A 187 -27.73 17.44 20.61
N ALA A 188 -28.02 18.75 20.70
CA ALA A 188 -27.66 19.71 19.65
C ALA A 188 -26.13 19.76 19.38
N SER A 189 -25.31 19.73 20.43
CA SER A 189 -23.85 19.68 20.31
C SER A 189 -23.36 18.39 19.63
N LEU A 190 -23.91 17.24 20.05
CA LEU A 190 -23.61 15.95 19.44
C LEU A 190 -24.08 15.87 17.99
N GLU A 191 -25.26 16.39 17.67
CA GLU A 191 -25.81 16.43 16.32
C GLU A 191 -24.92 17.24 15.37
N GLN A 192 -24.40 18.39 15.82
CA GLN A 192 -23.45 19.17 15.01
C GLN A 192 -22.18 18.37 14.70
N VAL A 193 -21.60 17.68 15.69
CA VAL A 193 -20.42 16.83 15.50
C VAL A 193 -20.74 15.67 14.55
N VAL A 194 -21.87 14.99 14.76
CA VAL A 194 -22.32 13.87 13.92
C VAL A 194 -22.55 14.33 12.49
N ASN A 195 -23.17 15.48 12.27
CA ASN A 195 -23.41 16.03 10.94
C ASN A 195 -22.10 16.42 10.25
N GLY A 196 -21.15 17.00 10.97
CA GLY A 196 -19.80 17.28 10.44
C GLY A 196 -19.05 16.01 10.04
N LEU A 197 -19.14 14.95 10.85
CA LEU A 197 -18.57 13.64 10.53
C LEU A 197 -19.25 13.01 9.31
N LYS A 198 -20.59 13.02 9.24
CA LYS A 198 -21.36 12.53 8.07
C LYS A 198 -20.92 13.24 6.78
N GLN A 199 -20.81 14.57 6.80
CA GLN A 199 -20.33 15.33 5.64
C GLN A 199 -18.91 14.93 5.22
N LYS A 200 -18.03 14.70 6.19
CA LYS A 200 -16.65 14.27 5.91
C LYS A 200 -16.60 12.85 5.32
N ILE A 201 -17.43 11.94 5.83
CA ILE A 201 -17.58 10.58 5.29
C ILE A 201 -18.05 10.64 3.84
N CYS A 202 -19.13 11.37 3.54
CA CYS A 202 -19.63 11.49 2.16
C CYS A 202 -18.58 12.04 1.18
N LYS A 203 -17.76 13.02 1.61
CA LYS A 203 -16.67 13.55 0.77
C LYS A 203 -15.57 12.51 0.51
N LEU A 204 -15.22 11.71 1.52
CA LEU A 204 -14.22 10.65 1.38
C LEU A 204 -14.74 9.52 0.49
N GLU A 205 -16.01 9.12 0.65
CA GLU A 205 -16.66 8.12 -0.21
C GLU A 205 -16.66 8.56 -1.67
N GLN A 206 -16.99 9.82 -1.93
CA GLN A 206 -16.95 10.40 -3.28
C GLN A 206 -15.53 10.37 -3.87
N GLN A 207 -14.51 10.73 -3.08
CA GLN A 207 -13.11 10.64 -3.54
C GLN A 207 -12.67 9.19 -3.82
N CYS A 208 -13.10 8.23 -3.01
CA CYS A 208 -12.81 6.81 -3.26
C CYS A 208 -13.43 6.39 -4.59
N LYS A 209 -14.70 6.73 -4.83
CA LYS A 209 -15.40 6.42 -6.08
C LYS A 209 -14.72 7.06 -7.31
N GLU A 210 -14.26 8.30 -7.20
CA GLU A 210 -13.52 8.98 -8.28
C GLU A 210 -12.17 8.32 -8.57
N LYS A 211 -11.44 7.90 -7.53
CA LYS A 211 -10.18 7.17 -7.68
C LYS A 211 -10.41 5.79 -8.30
N ASP A 212 -11.44 5.07 -7.88
CA ASP A 212 -11.81 3.77 -8.48
C ASP A 212 -12.17 3.92 -9.95
N ASN A 213 -12.94 4.94 -10.32
CA ASN A 213 -13.24 5.25 -11.73
C ASN A 213 -11.97 5.53 -12.52
N THR A 214 -11.01 6.26 -11.94
CA THR A 214 -9.72 6.56 -12.57
C THR A 214 -8.88 5.29 -12.76
N ILE A 215 -8.85 4.41 -11.76
CA ILE A 215 -8.18 3.11 -11.85
C ILE A 215 -8.82 2.26 -12.96
N ASN A 216 -10.14 2.16 -13.00
CA ASN A 216 -10.86 1.39 -14.02
C ASN A 216 -10.58 1.92 -15.43
N LYS A 217 -10.51 3.26 -15.58
CA LYS A 217 -10.12 3.89 -16.83
C LYS A 217 -8.69 3.51 -17.21
N PHE A 218 -7.71 3.67 -16.32
CA PHE A 218 -6.32 3.29 -16.60
C PHE A 218 -6.15 1.81 -16.91
N GLN A 219 -6.88 0.93 -16.24
CA GLN A 219 -6.88 -0.50 -16.57
C GLN A 219 -7.41 -0.77 -17.97
N SER A 220 -8.47 -0.06 -18.38
CA SER A 220 -9.06 -0.17 -19.71
C SER A 220 -8.12 0.39 -20.79
N ASP A 221 -7.51 1.54 -20.54
CA ASP A 221 -6.53 2.17 -21.42
C ASP A 221 -5.31 1.25 -21.59
N MET A 222 -4.77 0.69 -20.51
CA MET A 222 -3.63 -0.24 -20.56
C MET A 222 -3.95 -1.51 -21.37
N LYS A 223 -5.15 -2.09 -21.20
CA LYS A 223 -5.60 -3.24 -22.02
C LYS A 223 -5.69 -2.86 -23.50
N THR A 224 -6.23 -1.68 -23.79
CA THR A 224 -6.39 -1.18 -25.15
C THR A 224 -5.02 -0.95 -25.81
N THR A 225 -4.09 -0.29 -25.10
CA THR A 225 -2.70 -0.06 -25.57
C THR A 225 -1.90 -1.35 -25.76
N ASN A 226 -2.13 -2.38 -24.95
CA ASN A 226 -1.49 -3.68 -25.15
C ASN A 226 -2.03 -4.39 -26.42
N LEU A 227 -3.34 -4.25 -26.71
CA LEU A 227 -3.98 -4.85 -27.89
C LEU A 227 -3.54 -4.21 -29.21
N GLU A 228 -3.74 -2.90 -29.41
CA GLU A 228 -2.58 -2.02 -29.45
C GLU A 228 -1.29 -2.44 -30.17
N GLU A 229 -0.26 -2.49 -29.33
CA GLU A 229 1.09 -2.93 -29.60
C GLU A 229 1.14 -4.31 -30.25
N ILE A 230 0.33 -5.28 -29.80
CA ILE A 230 0.26 -6.62 -30.40
C ILE A 230 -0.23 -6.54 -31.84
N ARG A 231 -1.23 -5.71 -32.14
CA ARG A 231 -1.77 -5.54 -33.49
C ARG A 231 -0.71 -4.95 -34.42
N ILE A 232 -0.01 -3.89 -33.97
CA ILE A 232 1.08 -3.27 -34.74
C ILE A 232 2.22 -4.26 -34.99
N ALA A 233 2.62 -5.03 -33.98
CA ALA A 233 3.65 -6.06 -34.12
C ALA A 233 3.23 -7.13 -35.13
N MET A 234 1.96 -7.58 -35.08
CA MET A 234 1.43 -8.56 -36.02
C MET A 234 1.40 -8.03 -37.45
N GLU A 235 0.98 -6.78 -37.65
CA GLU A 235 0.98 -6.10 -38.95
C GLU A 235 2.40 -6.03 -39.52
N THR A 236 3.37 -5.61 -38.69
CA THR A 236 4.79 -5.57 -39.05
C THR A 236 5.32 -6.94 -39.47
N TYR A 237 5.04 -8.01 -38.70
CA TYR A 237 5.46 -9.37 -39.08
C TYR A 237 4.81 -9.86 -40.37
N CYS A 238 3.55 -9.51 -40.62
CA CYS A 238 2.85 -9.86 -41.85
C CYS A 238 3.50 -9.17 -43.06
N GLU A 239 3.82 -7.88 -42.95
CA GLU A 239 4.52 -7.13 -43.99
C GLU A 239 5.90 -7.72 -44.29
N GLU A 240 6.71 -8.01 -43.26
CA GLU A 240 8.03 -8.64 -43.43
C GLU A 240 7.95 -10.02 -44.10
N VAL A 241 6.97 -10.84 -43.73
CA VAL A 241 6.73 -12.13 -44.37
C VAL A 241 6.31 -11.95 -45.83
N GLN A 242 5.47 -10.97 -46.15
CA GLN A 242 5.06 -10.67 -47.52
C GLN A 242 6.24 -10.17 -48.37
N LEU A 243 7.04 -9.24 -47.84
CA LEU A 243 8.25 -8.72 -48.49
C LEU A 243 9.28 -9.83 -48.75
N THR A 244 9.48 -10.73 -47.79
CA THR A 244 10.36 -11.89 -47.93
C THR A 244 9.84 -12.86 -48.98
N ARG A 245 8.54 -13.17 -48.99
CA ARG A 245 7.91 -14.02 -50.01
C ARG A 245 8.04 -13.44 -51.42
N LEU A 246 7.79 -12.13 -51.57
CA LEU A 246 7.98 -11.42 -52.85
C LEU A 246 9.43 -11.50 -53.31
N SER A 247 10.38 -11.25 -52.40
CA SER A 247 11.82 -11.35 -52.69
C SER A 247 12.23 -12.76 -53.10
N ALA A 248 11.71 -13.79 -52.42
CA ALA A 248 11.91 -15.20 -52.79
C ALA A 248 11.35 -15.50 -54.19
N CYS A 249 10.13 -15.05 -54.51
CA CYS A 249 9.54 -15.20 -55.85
C CYS A 249 10.36 -14.50 -56.95
N VAL A 250 10.94 -13.34 -56.65
CA VAL A 250 11.82 -12.61 -57.58
C VAL A 250 13.14 -13.36 -57.77
N LEU A 251 13.70 -13.93 -56.70
CA LEU A 251 14.93 -14.71 -56.76
C LEU A 251 14.74 -16.01 -57.56
N GLU A 252 13.65 -16.74 -57.31
CA GLU A 252 13.28 -17.97 -58.03
C GLU A 252 13.12 -17.72 -59.52
N ARG A 253 12.40 -16.65 -59.91
CA ARG A 253 12.29 -16.24 -61.32
C ARG A 253 13.64 -15.98 -61.96
N LYS A 254 14.52 -15.23 -61.27
CA LYS A 254 15.89 -14.97 -61.76
C LYS A 254 16.71 -16.25 -61.94
N PHE A 255 16.55 -17.23 -61.06
CA PHE A 255 17.25 -18.50 -61.15
C PHE A 255 16.77 -19.33 -62.35
N VAL A 256 15.44 -19.48 -62.52
CA VAL A 256 14.85 -20.20 -63.66
C VAL A 256 15.23 -19.54 -64.99
N ASP A 257 15.20 -18.21 -65.08
CA ASP A 257 15.61 -17.49 -66.29
C ASP A 257 17.11 -17.67 -66.60
N ALA A 258 17.96 -17.71 -65.58
CA ALA A 258 19.40 -17.94 -65.76
C ALA A 258 19.68 -19.38 -66.23
N GLU A 259 19.04 -20.36 -65.60
CA GLU A 259 19.17 -21.77 -65.96
C GLU A 259 18.60 -22.05 -67.36
N GLY A 260 17.46 -21.47 -67.71
CA GLY A 260 16.88 -21.54 -69.06
C GLY A 260 17.83 -20.98 -70.13
N ARG A 261 18.48 -19.84 -69.86
CA ARG A 261 19.48 -19.28 -70.79
C ARG A 261 20.69 -20.20 -70.94
N ASP A 262 21.20 -20.78 -69.86
CA ASP A 262 22.39 -21.63 -69.91
C ASP A 262 22.12 -22.99 -70.52
N THR A 263 20.99 -23.61 -70.22
CA THR A 263 20.52 -24.83 -70.90
C THR A 263 20.33 -24.58 -72.39
N GLN A 264 19.73 -23.45 -72.79
CA GLN A 264 19.57 -23.10 -74.20
C GLN A 264 20.92 -22.87 -74.91
N LYS A 265 21.90 -22.24 -74.25
CA LYS A 265 23.28 -22.12 -74.79
C LYS A 265 23.92 -23.49 -75.01
N ARG A 266 23.80 -24.41 -74.05
CA ARG A 266 24.32 -25.79 -74.16
C ARG A 266 23.64 -26.56 -75.30
N LEU A 267 22.32 -26.41 -75.44
CA LEU A 267 21.55 -27.09 -76.49
C LEU A 267 21.95 -26.60 -77.88
N LYS A 268 22.17 -25.29 -78.04
CA LYS A 268 22.69 -24.70 -79.30
C LYS A 268 24.09 -25.23 -79.63
N ALA A 269 24.99 -25.29 -78.65
CA ALA A 269 26.34 -25.83 -78.84
C ALA A 269 26.33 -27.32 -79.23
N LEU A 270 25.50 -28.12 -78.57
CA LEU A 270 25.30 -29.53 -78.89
C LEU A 270 24.76 -29.70 -80.31
N ASN A 271 23.74 -28.93 -80.70
CA ASN A 271 23.15 -29.02 -82.03
C ASN A 271 24.17 -28.64 -83.13
N ALA A 272 24.99 -27.61 -82.88
CA ALA A 272 26.11 -27.26 -83.76
C ALA A 272 27.13 -28.41 -83.89
N ALA A 273 27.45 -29.11 -82.79
CA ALA A 273 28.33 -30.28 -82.81
C ALA A 273 27.73 -31.46 -83.59
N VAL A 274 26.43 -31.73 -83.44
CA VAL A 274 25.70 -32.77 -84.19
C VAL A 274 25.73 -32.47 -85.69
N LEU A 275 25.51 -31.22 -86.10
CA LEU A 275 25.60 -30.83 -87.51
C LEU A 275 27.01 -30.98 -88.08
N ARG A 276 28.05 -30.66 -87.29
CA ARG A 276 29.45 -30.85 -87.68
C ARG A 276 29.78 -32.34 -87.82
N LEU A 277 29.43 -33.16 -86.84
CA LEU A 277 29.63 -34.61 -86.91
C LEU A 277 28.86 -35.24 -88.07
N SER A 278 27.64 -34.78 -88.35
CA SER A 278 26.86 -35.24 -89.49
C SER A 278 27.53 -34.89 -90.83
N ARG A 279 28.16 -33.72 -90.94
CA ARG A 279 29.00 -33.37 -92.11
C ARG A 279 30.21 -34.30 -92.22
N ASN A 280 30.95 -34.48 -91.12
CA ASN A 280 32.11 -35.38 -91.12
C ASN A 280 31.72 -36.82 -91.48
N VAL A 281 30.59 -37.34 -90.97
CA VAL A 281 30.11 -38.68 -91.33
C VAL A 281 29.79 -38.77 -92.82
N LYS A 282 29.13 -37.75 -93.40
CA LYS A 282 28.86 -37.70 -94.85
C LYS A 282 30.16 -37.64 -95.66
N GLU A 283 31.13 -36.84 -95.22
CA GLU A 283 32.45 -36.74 -95.84
C GLU A 283 33.18 -38.09 -95.80
N LEU A 284 33.26 -38.73 -94.63
CA LEU A 284 33.84 -40.08 -94.46
C LEU A 284 33.11 -41.15 -95.25
N GLN A 285 31.78 -41.06 -95.38
CA GLN A 285 30.99 -41.97 -96.22
C GLN A 285 31.29 -41.77 -97.71
N ASN A 286 31.46 -40.52 -98.15
CA ASN A 286 31.85 -40.21 -99.53
C ASN A 286 33.27 -40.66 -99.81
N GLU A 287 34.21 -40.40 -98.90
CA GLU A 287 35.60 -40.86 -99.02
C GLU A 287 35.67 -42.38 -99.05
N ASN A 288 34.98 -43.08 -98.15
CA ASN A 288 34.88 -44.55 -98.20
C ASN A 288 34.27 -45.05 -99.52
N ARG A 289 33.29 -44.34 -100.07
CA ARG A 289 32.70 -44.70 -101.37
C ARG A 289 33.70 -44.52 -102.51
N CYS A 290 34.46 -43.42 -102.50
CA CYS A 290 35.51 -43.16 -103.48
C CYS A 290 36.62 -44.21 -103.37
N LEU A 291 37.12 -44.48 -102.16
CA LEU A 291 38.14 -45.51 -101.91
C LEU A 291 37.67 -46.92 -102.33
N LYS A 292 36.40 -47.26 -102.10
CA LYS A 292 35.83 -48.51 -102.61
C LYS A 292 35.77 -48.54 -104.13
N ALA A 293 35.34 -47.46 -104.77
CA ALA A 293 35.33 -47.36 -106.23
C ALA A 293 36.76 -47.43 -106.82
N ASP A 294 37.74 -46.81 -106.17
CA ASP A 294 39.15 -46.89 -106.55
C ASP A 294 39.70 -48.31 -106.38
N LEU A 295 39.34 -49.00 -105.27
CA LEU A 295 39.68 -50.40 -105.06
C LEU A 295 39.07 -51.30 -106.14
N ASP A 296 37.78 -51.12 -106.42
CA ASP A 296 37.07 -51.86 -107.48
C ASP A 296 37.66 -51.57 -108.86
N HIS A 297 38.09 -50.33 -109.12
CA HIS A 297 38.81 -49.96 -110.34
C HIS A 297 40.17 -50.67 -110.40
N VAL A 298 40.97 -50.70 -109.33
CA VAL A 298 42.24 -51.44 -109.29
C VAL A 298 42.03 -52.94 -109.49
N LEU A 299 40.99 -53.53 -108.88
CA LEU A 299 40.63 -54.93 -109.06
C LEU A 299 40.15 -55.24 -110.49
N SER A 300 39.45 -54.30 -111.14
CA SER A 300 38.92 -54.45 -112.50
C SER A 300 39.95 -54.09 -113.59
N SER A 301 40.92 -53.23 -113.30
CA SER A 301 42.01 -52.82 -114.19
C SER A 301 43.29 -53.64 -114.02
N SER A 302 43.32 -54.59 -113.08
CA SER A 302 44.42 -55.55 -112.95
C SER A 302 44.17 -56.81 -113.79
N PRO A 303 45.02 -57.11 -114.79
CA PRO A 303 45.08 -58.45 -115.37
C PRO A 303 45.61 -59.43 -114.33
N ALA A 304 45.11 -60.66 -114.35
CA ALA A 304 45.68 -61.77 -113.59
C ALA A 304 47.18 -61.94 -113.91
N SER A 305 48.06 -61.59 -112.95
CA SER A 305 49.51 -61.77 -112.97
C SER A 305 50.03 -61.50 -111.55
N SER A 306 50.88 -62.27 -110.90
CA SER A 306 51.61 -63.50 -111.21
C SER A 306 52.28 -64.00 -109.92
N LYS A 307 52.61 -65.30 -109.87
CA LYS A 307 53.49 -66.00 -108.91
C LYS A 307 52.94 -66.28 -107.49
N LYS A 308 52.03 -67.26 -107.40
CA LYS A 308 52.20 -68.34 -106.40
C LYS A 308 52.68 -69.59 -107.14
N LYS A 309 53.90 -70.00 -106.80
CA LYS A 309 54.63 -71.11 -107.40
C LYS A 309 53.94 -72.41 -107.01
N ASN A 310 53.25 -73.06 -107.94
CA ASN A 310 52.63 -74.37 -107.75
C ASN A 310 53.73 -75.43 -107.58
N TYR A 311 54.08 -75.74 -106.33
CA TYR A 311 54.98 -76.85 -105.98
C TYR A 311 54.29 -78.23 -106.09
N SER A 312 52.97 -78.25 -106.33
CA SER A 312 52.14 -79.45 -106.29
C SER A 312 52.20 -80.35 -107.53
N GLU A 313 52.92 -79.93 -108.59
CA GLU A 313 52.89 -80.60 -109.91
C GLU A 313 54.20 -81.37 -110.24
N TRP A 314 55.13 -81.45 -109.29
CA TRP A 314 56.38 -82.17 -109.48
C TRP A 314 56.17 -83.66 -109.16
N SER A 315 56.22 -84.52 -110.19
CA SER A 315 56.14 -85.96 -109.99
C SER A 315 57.28 -86.44 -109.07
N ARG A 316 56.98 -87.37 -108.15
CA ARG A 316 57.93 -87.87 -107.13
C ARG A 316 59.28 -88.28 -107.71
N GLN A 317 59.29 -88.86 -108.92
CA GLN A 317 60.52 -89.23 -109.61
C GLN A 317 61.40 -88.03 -110.00
N ARG A 318 60.81 -86.88 -110.35
CA ARG A 318 61.53 -85.66 -110.74
C ARG A 318 62.14 -84.95 -109.53
N LEU A 319 61.44 -84.97 -108.40
CA LEU A 319 61.96 -84.49 -107.12
C LEU A 319 63.11 -85.38 -106.61
N MET A 320 62.96 -86.70 -106.65
CA MET A 320 64.02 -87.65 -106.26
C MET A 320 65.30 -87.46 -107.08
N ARG A 321 65.18 -87.23 -108.40
CA ARG A 321 66.34 -86.97 -109.27
C ARG A 321 67.07 -85.67 -108.89
N ARG A 322 66.33 -84.63 -108.51
CA ARG A 322 66.92 -83.35 -108.11
C ARG A 322 67.56 -83.43 -106.73
N ILE A 323 67.03 -84.23 -105.81
CA ILE A 323 67.66 -84.50 -104.51
C ILE A 323 68.97 -85.26 -104.73
N LEU A 324 68.98 -86.30 -105.57
CA LEU A 324 70.21 -87.04 -105.92
C LEU A 324 71.27 -86.15 -106.59
N ASP A 325 70.87 -85.27 -107.51
CA ASP A 325 71.81 -84.31 -108.14
C ASP A 325 72.39 -83.32 -107.13
N LEU A 326 71.63 -82.93 -106.11
CA LEU A 326 72.11 -82.02 -105.05
C LEU A 326 72.99 -82.75 -104.03
N GLU A 327 72.71 -84.02 -103.71
CA GLU A 327 73.58 -84.86 -102.87
C GLU A 327 74.92 -85.14 -103.55
N LYS A 328 74.98 -85.23 -104.89
CA LYS A 328 76.24 -85.35 -105.63
C LYS A 328 77.09 -84.07 -105.67
N VAL A 329 76.51 -82.92 -105.38
CA VAL A 329 77.22 -81.62 -105.30
C VAL A 329 77.60 -81.28 -103.85
N SER A 330 77.22 -82.13 -102.88
CA SER A 330 77.40 -81.91 -101.44
C SER A 330 78.41 -82.88 -100.79
N VAL A 331 79.31 -83.50 -101.58
CA VAL A 331 80.48 -84.26 -101.10
C VAL A 331 81.76 -83.58 -101.57
#